data_AF-A0A7S7RNS5-F1
#
_entry.id   AF-A0A7S7RNS5-F1
#
_cell.length_a   1.000
_cell.length_b   1.000
_cell.length_c   1.000
_cell.angle_alpha   90.00
_cell.angle_beta   90.00
_cell.angle_gamma   90.00
#
_symmetry.space_group_name_H-M   'P 1'
#
loop_
_entity.id
_entity.type
_entity.pdbx_description
1 polymer ?
#
loop_
_entity_poly.entity_id
_entity_poly.type
_entity_poly.pdbx_seq_one_letter_code
_entity_poly.pdbx_strand_id
1 'polypeptide(L)'
;MIFNKKYRTIFLDSNSNVISIDAKVNIILSPSLYWVKKITLPVKSIRDVKKLLPSIFEETLPDGKYSYSAYRSSKESEFFIFAYEDKKILDEIAKKNIAISDVANVYFAQSELLSINGAVKINESQSIYIKDDILILVPCCWVEEKGELDLNSVDLSKHKVVLQQFGHIVDIKNFYNIGAVLVVLILIVFSELFITAQKADNILELKDELFAKNGLQPTMLQNKSMLKKYNKIHIQQTNIRKYISSFLSLKLKQSEHIELISLREKVMVVDFSGTNKNAFSHITSALKAKNVMFKSTYNNGVLHLEIAL
;
A
#
# COMPACT_ATOMS: atom_id res chain seq x y z
N MET A 1 24.76 33.75 -3.64
CA MET A 1 23.75 33.36 -4.66
C MET A 1 22.42 33.99 -4.24
N ILE A 2 22.04 35.12 -4.84
CA ILE A 2 20.82 35.86 -4.46
C ILE A 2 19.68 35.30 -5.32
N PHE A 3 18.88 34.39 -4.76
CA PHE A 3 17.63 33.95 -5.35
C PHE A 3 16.58 35.05 -5.18
N ASN A 4 16.59 36.06 -6.05
CA ASN A 4 15.46 36.99 -6.15
C ASN A 4 14.78 36.83 -7.51
N LYS A 5 14.17 35.67 -7.74
CA LYS A 5 13.17 35.54 -8.81
C LYS A 5 11.92 36.28 -8.32
N LYS A 6 11.75 37.53 -8.74
CA LYS A 6 10.51 38.29 -8.56
C LYS A 6 9.44 37.55 -9.37
N TYR A 7 8.58 36.79 -8.70
CA TYR A 7 7.44 36.13 -9.34
C TYR A 7 6.55 37.19 -9.98
N ARG A 8 5.98 36.90 -11.14
CA ARG A 8 4.99 37.78 -11.78
C ARG A 8 3.77 37.90 -10.86
N THR A 9 3.28 39.12 -10.67
CA THR A 9 2.06 39.36 -9.90
C THR A 9 0.87 39.46 -10.84
N ILE A 10 -0.23 38.79 -10.49
CA ILE A 10 -1.49 38.85 -11.20
C ILE A 10 -2.60 39.31 -10.25
N PHE A 11 -3.57 40.03 -10.81
CA PHE A 11 -4.78 40.43 -10.09
C PHE A 11 -5.90 39.42 -10.42
N LEU A 12 -6.43 38.77 -9.39
CA LEU A 12 -7.49 37.77 -9.52
C LEU A 12 -8.83 38.41 -9.23
N ASP A 13 -9.68 38.48 -10.25
CA ASP A 13 -11.06 38.91 -10.15
C ASP A 13 -11.97 37.91 -10.87
N SER A 14 -13.23 37.79 -10.42
CA SER A 14 -14.20 36.89 -11.04
C SER A 14 -14.43 37.22 -12.52
N ASN A 15 -14.39 38.50 -12.90
CA ASN A 15 -14.66 38.97 -14.27
C ASN A 15 -13.41 39.09 -15.13
N SER A 16 -12.21 38.75 -14.63
CA SER A 16 -10.98 38.85 -15.44
C SER A 16 -10.91 37.75 -16.51
N ASN A 17 -10.15 37.98 -17.58
CA ASN A 17 -9.94 36.96 -18.62
C ASN A 17 -9.05 35.82 -18.11
N VAL A 18 -9.11 34.67 -18.80
CA VAL A 18 -8.20 33.53 -18.55
C VAL A 18 -6.75 33.98 -18.74
N ILE A 19 -5.87 33.61 -17.81
CA ILE A 19 -4.47 34.04 -17.81
C ILE A 19 -3.60 32.83 -18.09
N SER A 20 -2.87 32.81 -19.19
CA SER A 20 -1.84 31.81 -19.44
C SER A 20 -0.60 32.10 -18.59
N ILE A 21 -0.12 31.08 -17.88
CA ILE A 21 0.99 31.21 -16.94
C ILE A 21 2.08 30.19 -17.28
N ASP A 22 3.30 30.69 -17.47
CA ASP A 22 4.48 29.88 -17.81
C ASP A 22 5.41 29.65 -16.60
N ALA A 23 5.14 30.29 -15.46
CA ALA A 23 5.98 30.25 -14.26
C ALA A 23 5.18 30.56 -12.99
N LYS A 24 5.75 30.32 -11.80
CA LYS A 24 5.07 30.63 -10.54
C LYS A 24 4.68 32.11 -10.43
N VAL A 25 3.47 32.38 -9.95
CA VAL A 25 2.89 33.73 -9.81
C VAL A 25 2.51 34.08 -8.38
N ASN A 26 2.55 35.37 -8.06
CA ASN A 26 1.87 35.93 -6.90
C ASN A 26 0.47 36.37 -7.30
N ILE A 27 -0.51 36.18 -6.41
CA ILE A 27 -1.90 36.54 -6.65
C ILE A 27 -2.31 37.65 -5.70
N ILE A 28 -2.85 38.75 -6.22
CA ILE A 28 -3.57 39.76 -5.47
C ILE A 28 -5.06 39.52 -5.68
N LEU A 29 -5.78 39.25 -4.60
CA LEU A 29 -7.22 39.00 -4.61
C LEU A 29 -7.99 40.32 -4.76
N SER A 30 -8.93 40.34 -5.69
CA SER A 30 -9.90 41.42 -5.84
C SER A 30 -10.78 41.59 -4.60
N PRO A 31 -11.21 42.82 -4.24
CA PRO A 31 -12.20 43.06 -3.19
C PRO A 31 -13.53 42.28 -3.37
N SER A 32 -13.82 41.75 -4.56
CA SER A 32 -14.99 40.89 -4.80
C SER A 32 -14.91 39.50 -4.17
N LEU A 33 -13.70 39.07 -3.76
CA LEU A 33 -13.43 37.72 -3.25
C LEU A 33 -13.34 37.63 -1.72
N TYR A 34 -13.42 38.75 -1.02
CA TYR A 34 -13.34 38.80 0.43
C TYR A 34 -14.17 39.96 1.01
N TRP A 35 -14.54 39.81 2.27
CA TRP A 35 -15.11 40.88 3.07
C TRP A 35 -14.03 41.52 3.90
N VAL A 36 -14.07 42.84 4.03
CA VAL A 36 -13.14 43.62 4.87
C VAL A 36 -13.91 44.57 5.76
N LYS A 37 -13.48 44.69 7.02
CA LYS A 37 -13.88 45.77 7.92
C LYS A 37 -12.65 46.40 8.55
N LYS A 38 -12.72 47.71 8.77
CA LYS A 38 -11.78 48.44 9.60
C LYS A 38 -12.41 48.62 10.98
N ILE A 39 -11.76 48.13 12.03
CA ILE A 39 -12.29 48.19 13.40
C ILE A 39 -11.23 48.65 14.40
N THR A 40 -11.69 49.24 15.50
CA THR A 40 -10.85 49.60 16.64
C THR A 40 -11.17 48.67 17.80
N LEU A 41 -10.19 47.91 18.29
CA LEU A 41 -10.37 46.98 19.40
C LEU A 41 -9.33 47.25 20.50
N PRO A 42 -9.69 47.21 21.79
CA PRO A 42 -8.77 47.39 22.90
C PRO A 42 -7.93 46.13 23.18
N VAL A 43 -7.42 45.48 22.14
CA VAL A 43 -6.61 44.26 22.23
C VAL A 43 -5.23 44.49 21.65
N LYS A 44 -4.20 43.98 22.33
CA LYS A 44 -2.80 44.22 21.95
C LYS A 44 -2.28 43.30 20.84
N SER A 45 -2.95 42.16 20.60
CA SER A 45 -2.46 41.10 19.74
C SER A 45 -3.43 40.72 18.62
N ILE A 46 -2.90 40.56 17.40
CA ILE A 46 -3.64 40.05 16.24
C ILE A 46 -4.22 38.65 16.51
N ARG A 47 -3.56 37.84 17.36
CA ARG A 47 -4.04 36.49 17.69
C ARG A 47 -5.37 36.54 18.44
N ASP A 48 -5.54 37.53 19.32
CA ASP A 48 -6.78 37.68 20.08
C ASP A 48 -7.88 38.29 19.22
N VAL A 49 -7.54 39.25 18.34
CA VAL A 49 -8.47 39.72 17.30
C VAL A 49 -9.00 38.55 16.48
N LYS A 50 -8.13 37.64 16.01
CA LYS A 50 -8.50 36.48 15.20
C LYS A 50 -9.54 35.57 15.86
N LYS A 51 -9.53 35.43 17.19
CA LYS A 51 -10.51 34.63 17.93
C LYS A 51 -11.90 35.27 17.94
N LEU A 52 -11.97 36.59 17.84
CA LEU A 52 -13.21 37.36 17.86
C LEU A 52 -13.83 37.50 16.46
N LEU A 53 -13.08 37.24 15.39
CA LEU A 53 -13.54 37.43 14.01
C LEU A 53 -14.84 36.69 13.67
N PRO A 54 -15.03 35.41 14.04
CA PRO A 54 -16.29 34.73 13.78
C PRO A 54 -17.50 35.49 14.35
N SER A 55 -17.41 35.96 15.59
CA SER A 55 -18.49 36.74 16.24
C SER A 55 -18.65 38.13 15.64
N ILE A 56 -17.57 38.81 15.23
CA ILE A 56 -17.64 40.15 14.63
C ILE A 56 -18.34 40.12 13.24
N PHE A 57 -18.27 38.98 12.56
CA PHE A 57 -18.85 38.79 11.23
C PHE A 57 -20.19 38.02 11.24
N GLU A 58 -20.64 37.52 12.38
CA GLU A 58 -21.79 36.62 12.54
C GLU A 58 -23.07 37.16 11.90
N GLU A 59 -23.38 38.45 12.07
CA GLU A 59 -24.58 39.07 11.50
C GLU A 59 -24.37 39.72 10.13
N THR A 60 -23.15 39.71 9.59
CA THR A 60 -22.82 40.42 8.34
C THR A 60 -22.60 39.50 7.16
N LEU A 61 -22.10 38.28 7.41
CA LEU A 61 -21.81 37.33 6.34
C LEU A 61 -23.05 36.49 6.02
N PRO A 62 -23.28 36.17 4.74
CA PRO A 62 -24.30 35.18 4.38
C PRO A 62 -23.88 33.79 4.86
N ASP A 63 -24.80 32.82 4.81
CA ASP A 63 -24.50 31.45 5.20
C ASP A 63 -23.35 30.87 4.35
N GLY A 64 -22.28 30.42 5.02
CA GLY A 64 -21.08 29.93 4.33
C GLY A 64 -19.97 29.46 5.28
N LYS A 65 -18.91 28.89 4.68
CA LYS A 65 -17.71 28.47 5.42
C LYS A 65 -16.58 29.47 5.19
N TYR A 66 -16.40 30.37 6.16
CA TYR A 66 -15.41 31.44 6.08
C TYR A 66 -14.13 31.13 6.84
N SER A 67 -13.02 31.49 6.21
CA SER A 67 -11.72 31.67 6.85
C SER A 67 -11.49 33.13 7.15
N TYR A 68 -10.70 33.39 8.18
CA TYR A 68 -10.51 34.74 8.73
C TYR A 68 -9.05 35.15 8.79
N SER A 69 -8.78 36.41 8.45
CA SER A 69 -7.46 37.02 8.59
C SER A 69 -7.57 38.40 9.20
N ALA A 70 -6.46 38.88 9.77
CA ALA A 70 -6.38 40.22 10.30
C ALA A 70 -4.94 40.72 10.26
N TYR A 71 -4.76 42.01 10.02
CA TYR A 71 -3.50 42.71 10.23
C TYR A 71 -3.74 44.07 10.90
N ARG A 72 -2.72 44.57 11.58
CA ARG A 72 -2.77 45.84 12.30
C ARG A 72 -2.60 47.00 11.30
N SER A 73 -3.43 48.01 11.42
CA SER A 73 -3.26 49.28 10.70
C SER A 73 -2.03 50.03 11.23
N SER A 74 -1.65 51.14 10.58
CA SER A 74 -0.59 52.04 11.04
C SER A 74 -0.96 52.77 12.34
N LYS A 75 -2.25 52.89 12.65
CA LYS A 75 -2.77 53.51 13.89
C LYS A 75 -2.87 52.48 15.03
N GLU A 76 -2.62 52.93 16.26
CA GLU A 76 -2.75 52.05 17.43
C GLU A 76 -4.19 51.56 17.60
N SER A 77 -4.34 50.28 17.96
CA SER A 77 -5.63 49.62 18.21
C SER A 77 -6.58 49.54 17.01
N GLU A 78 -6.17 49.94 15.80
CA GLU A 78 -6.92 49.73 14.57
C GLU A 78 -6.46 48.46 13.83
N PHE A 79 -7.43 47.69 13.34
CA PHE A 79 -7.19 46.44 12.62
C PHE A 79 -8.05 46.40 11.36
N PHE A 80 -7.45 45.91 10.27
CA PHE A 80 -8.20 45.42 9.12
C PHE A 80 -8.47 43.94 9.33
N ILE A 81 -9.74 43.59 9.28
CA ILE A 81 -10.21 42.22 9.48
C ILE A 81 -10.88 41.72 8.21
N PHE A 82 -10.66 40.45 7.90
CA PHE A 82 -11.06 39.84 6.64
C PHE A 82 -11.82 38.55 6.89
N ALA A 83 -12.84 38.32 6.08
CA ALA A 83 -13.52 37.04 5.95
C ALA A 83 -13.59 36.63 4.48
N TYR A 84 -13.24 35.39 4.18
CA TYR A 84 -13.17 34.89 2.80
C TYR A 84 -13.43 33.39 2.74
N GLU A 85 -13.87 32.89 1.60
CA GLU A 85 -14.13 31.47 1.39
C GLU A 85 -12.98 30.86 0.59
N ASP A 86 -12.18 29.99 1.23
CA ASP A 86 -11.04 29.34 0.58
C ASP A 86 -11.45 28.63 -0.71
N LYS A 87 -12.57 27.89 -0.65
CA LYS A 87 -13.10 27.15 -1.80
C LYS A 87 -13.42 28.08 -2.97
N LYS A 88 -14.11 29.20 -2.72
CA LYS A 88 -14.47 30.16 -3.77
C LYS A 88 -13.22 30.72 -4.45
N ILE A 89 -12.19 31.07 -3.67
CA ILE A 89 -10.93 31.58 -4.21
C ILE A 89 -10.21 30.50 -5.03
N LEU A 90 -10.13 29.27 -4.52
CA LEU A 90 -9.47 28.16 -5.22
C LEU A 90 -10.19 27.79 -6.53
N ASP A 91 -11.53 27.81 -6.52
CA ASP A 91 -12.35 27.56 -7.70
C ASP A 91 -12.13 28.67 -8.75
N GLU A 92 -12.03 29.94 -8.34
CA GLU A 92 -11.69 31.05 -9.25
C GLU A 92 -10.28 30.92 -9.83
N ILE A 93 -9.28 30.54 -9.03
CA ILE A 93 -7.91 30.28 -9.51
C ILE A 93 -7.93 29.16 -10.57
N ALA A 94 -8.65 28.07 -10.30
CA ALA A 94 -8.79 26.96 -11.24
C ALA A 94 -9.51 27.35 -12.53
N LYS A 95 -10.58 28.17 -12.46
CA LYS A 95 -11.29 28.70 -13.64
C LYS A 95 -10.39 29.54 -14.55
N LYS A 96 -9.39 30.24 -13.99
CA LYS A 96 -8.40 30.98 -14.78
C LYS A 96 -7.28 30.09 -15.35
N ASN A 97 -7.42 28.77 -15.26
CA ASN A 97 -6.45 27.76 -15.71
C ASN A 97 -5.09 27.87 -15.00
N ILE A 98 -5.12 28.23 -13.72
CA ILE A 98 -3.92 28.34 -12.87
C ILE A 98 -3.88 27.14 -11.94
N ALA A 99 -2.82 26.34 -12.02
CA ALA A 99 -2.64 25.26 -11.05
C ALA A 99 -2.21 25.83 -9.69
N ILE A 100 -2.74 25.27 -8.61
CA ILE A 100 -2.41 25.70 -7.23
C ILE A 100 -0.89 25.57 -6.95
N SER A 101 -0.23 24.58 -7.57
CA SER A 101 1.23 24.39 -7.49
C SER A 101 2.05 25.57 -8.03
N ASP A 102 1.44 26.35 -8.93
CA ASP A 102 2.06 27.50 -9.59
C ASP A 102 1.77 28.81 -8.84
N VAL A 103 0.97 28.77 -7.78
CA VAL A 103 0.74 29.92 -6.91
C VAL A 103 1.84 29.99 -5.86
N ALA A 104 2.65 31.04 -5.90
CA ALA A 104 3.71 31.29 -4.92
C ALA A 104 3.17 31.88 -3.62
N ASN A 105 2.36 32.94 -3.72
CA ASN A 105 1.78 33.64 -2.57
C ASN A 105 0.44 34.28 -2.96
N VAL A 106 -0.44 34.47 -1.98
CA VAL A 106 -1.75 35.12 -2.13
C VAL A 106 -1.82 36.33 -1.19
N TYR A 107 -2.34 37.44 -1.67
CA TYR A 107 -2.43 38.73 -0.96
C TYR A 107 -3.82 39.34 -1.14
N PHE A 108 -4.25 40.18 -0.20
CA PHE A 108 -5.47 40.99 -0.39
C PHE A 108 -5.13 42.29 -1.11
N ALA A 109 -5.96 42.71 -2.07
CA ALA A 109 -5.79 44.03 -2.68
C ALA A 109 -5.78 45.16 -1.63
N GLN A 110 -6.56 45.03 -0.55
CA GLN A 110 -6.56 45.97 0.56
C GLN A 110 -5.18 46.22 1.18
N SER A 111 -4.30 45.21 1.26
CA SER A 111 -2.95 45.38 1.84
C SER A 111 -1.94 45.93 0.83
N GLU A 112 -2.08 45.55 -0.44
CA GLU A 112 -1.07 45.86 -1.47
C GLU A 112 -1.35 47.17 -2.22
N LEU A 113 -2.62 47.57 -2.31
CA LEU A 113 -3.08 48.68 -3.15
C LEU A 113 -3.62 49.87 -2.35
N LEU A 114 -3.31 49.97 -1.05
CA LEU A 114 -3.75 51.06 -0.18
C LEU A 114 -3.10 52.41 -0.53
N SER A 115 -2.02 52.41 -1.32
CA SER A 115 -1.30 53.63 -1.72
C SER A 115 -1.80 54.23 -3.04
N ILE A 116 -2.90 53.70 -3.61
CA ILE A 116 -3.45 54.21 -4.87
C ILE A 116 -4.06 55.60 -4.67
N ASN A 117 -3.71 56.53 -5.56
CA ASN A 117 -4.24 57.88 -5.58
C ASN A 117 -5.39 58.01 -6.60
N GLY A 118 -6.62 58.03 -6.11
CA GLY A 118 -7.83 58.16 -6.95
C GLY A 118 -8.37 56.83 -7.45
N ALA A 119 -9.24 56.86 -8.46
CA ALA A 119 -9.79 55.65 -9.06
C ALA A 119 -8.85 55.13 -10.17
N VAL A 120 -8.61 53.82 -10.17
CA VAL A 120 -7.75 53.11 -11.12
C VAL A 120 -8.53 51.99 -11.78
N LYS A 121 -8.42 51.91 -13.11
CA LYS A 121 -9.10 50.93 -13.94
C LYS A 121 -8.45 49.55 -13.82
N ILE A 122 -9.27 48.52 -13.57
CA ILE A 122 -8.82 47.10 -13.57
C ILE A 122 -9.16 46.43 -14.91
N ASN A 123 -10.38 46.67 -15.40
CA ASN A 123 -10.88 46.14 -16.66
C ASN A 123 -11.86 47.15 -17.28
N GLU A 124 -12.43 46.84 -18.44
CA GLU A 124 -13.37 47.73 -19.15
C GLU A 124 -14.66 48.06 -18.37
N SER A 125 -14.97 47.30 -17.32
CA SER A 125 -16.24 47.43 -16.57
C SER A 125 -16.06 47.88 -15.13
N GLN A 126 -14.87 47.70 -14.54
CA GLN A 126 -14.61 47.86 -13.12
C GLN A 126 -13.31 48.61 -12.82
N SER A 127 -13.41 49.42 -11.78
CA SER A 127 -12.34 50.26 -11.25
C SER A 127 -12.27 50.14 -9.73
N ILE A 128 -11.07 50.32 -9.18
CA ILE A 128 -10.85 50.38 -7.73
C ILE A 128 -10.54 51.80 -7.29
N TYR A 129 -11.05 52.16 -6.13
CA TYR A 129 -10.65 53.38 -5.44
C TYR A 129 -10.73 53.16 -3.93
N ILE A 130 -10.15 54.08 -3.18
CA ILE A 130 -10.14 54.03 -1.72
C ILE A 130 -11.21 54.98 -1.18
N LYS A 131 -12.05 54.47 -0.30
CA LYS A 131 -13.04 55.24 0.47
C LYS A 131 -12.93 54.86 1.94
N ASP A 132 -12.77 55.85 2.81
CA ASP A 132 -12.67 55.64 4.27
C ASP A 132 -11.60 54.60 4.65
N ASP A 133 -10.44 54.65 3.99
CA ASP A 133 -9.32 53.69 4.11
C ASP A 133 -9.64 52.24 3.65
N ILE A 134 -10.78 52.00 3.01
CA ILE A 134 -11.17 50.71 2.45
C ILE A 134 -11.09 50.77 0.93
N LEU A 135 -10.45 49.77 0.33
CA LEU A 135 -10.37 49.60 -1.11
C LEU A 135 -11.67 48.96 -1.62
N ILE A 136 -12.37 49.65 -2.50
CA ILE A 136 -13.68 49.23 -3.02
C ILE A 136 -13.58 49.05 -4.53
N LEU A 137 -14.24 48.00 -5.02
CA LEU A 137 -14.45 47.74 -6.45
C LEU A 137 -15.79 48.35 -6.89
N VAL A 138 -15.78 49.20 -7.91
CA VAL A 138 -16.97 49.87 -8.46
C VAL A 138 -16.99 49.81 -9.99
N PRO A 139 -18.16 49.97 -10.63
CA PRO A 139 -18.23 50.15 -12.07
C PRO A 139 -17.46 51.38 -12.55
N CYS A 140 -16.79 51.29 -13.70
CA CYS A 140 -16.04 52.39 -14.32
C CYS A 140 -16.88 53.67 -14.48
N CYS A 141 -18.19 53.53 -14.76
CA CYS A 141 -19.09 54.66 -14.97
C CYS A 141 -19.39 55.51 -13.71
N TRP A 142 -18.96 55.07 -12.52
CA TRP A 142 -19.23 55.76 -11.26
C TRP A 142 -18.11 56.71 -10.82
N VAL A 143 -16.93 56.62 -11.43
CA VAL A 143 -15.72 57.31 -10.95
C VAL A 143 -14.87 57.82 -12.10
N GLU A 144 -14.23 58.98 -11.93
CA GLU A 144 -13.24 59.48 -12.88
C GLU A 144 -11.90 58.77 -12.66
N GLU A 145 -11.49 57.99 -13.65
CA GLU A 145 -10.29 57.15 -13.62
C GLU A 145 -9.03 57.97 -13.92
N LYS A 146 -7.96 57.71 -13.15
CA LYS A 146 -6.66 58.36 -13.30
C LYS A 146 -5.61 57.50 -14.02
N GLY A 147 -5.98 56.31 -14.47
CA GLY A 147 -5.10 55.39 -15.19
C GLY A 147 -5.46 53.91 -14.99
N GLU A 148 -4.64 53.04 -15.57
CA GLU A 148 -4.75 51.57 -15.45
C GLU A 148 -3.92 51.02 -14.29
N LEU A 149 -4.31 49.85 -13.77
CA LEU A 149 -3.61 49.19 -12.68
C LEU A 149 -2.28 48.58 -13.14
N ASP A 150 -1.16 49.19 -12.74
CA ASP A 150 0.17 48.60 -12.90
C ASP A 150 0.53 47.72 -11.70
N LEU A 151 0.69 46.42 -11.96
CA LEU A 151 1.05 45.43 -10.95
C LEU A 151 2.58 45.19 -10.84
N ASN A 152 3.37 45.72 -11.77
CA ASN A 152 4.82 45.50 -11.81
C ASN A 152 5.56 46.34 -10.75
N SER A 153 4.99 47.50 -10.43
CA SER A 153 5.50 48.47 -9.46
C SER A 153 5.00 48.25 -8.02
N VAL A 154 4.11 47.28 -7.80
CA VAL A 154 3.56 46.98 -6.46
C VAL A 154 4.60 46.27 -5.59
N ASP A 155 4.92 46.87 -4.44
CA ASP A 155 5.76 46.27 -3.41
C ASP A 155 4.92 45.38 -2.50
N LEU A 156 5.14 44.07 -2.61
CA LEU A 156 4.35 43.06 -1.89
C LEU A 156 4.67 43.05 -0.40
N SER A 157 3.64 43.17 0.42
CA SER A 157 3.72 43.20 1.87
C SER A 157 4.03 41.81 2.46
N LYS A 158 4.20 41.76 3.78
CA LYS A 158 4.33 40.50 4.53
C LYS A 158 2.97 39.84 4.82
N HIS A 159 1.85 40.50 4.49
CA HIS A 159 0.50 40.07 4.82
C HIS A 159 -0.02 39.02 3.83
N LYS A 160 0.55 37.81 3.93
CA LYS A 160 0.16 36.67 3.08
C LYS A 160 -1.11 36.01 3.59
N VAL A 161 -1.95 35.59 2.65
CA VAL A 161 -3.14 34.77 2.87
C VAL A 161 -2.75 33.30 2.67
N VAL A 162 -3.08 32.47 3.65
CA VAL A 162 -2.89 31.02 3.55
C VAL A 162 -4.24 30.41 3.19
N LEU A 163 -4.35 29.89 1.97
CA LEU A 163 -5.55 29.21 1.51
C LEU A 163 -5.55 27.76 1.99
N GLN A 164 -6.60 27.35 2.68
CA GLN A 164 -6.73 25.98 3.18
C GLN A 164 -7.45 25.10 2.15
N GLN A 165 -6.70 24.27 1.42
CA GLN A 165 -7.26 23.35 0.42
C GLN A 165 -8.12 22.24 1.05
N PHE A 166 -7.73 21.75 2.24
CA PHE A 166 -8.38 20.61 2.91
C PHE A 166 -8.92 20.92 4.32
N GLY A 167 -8.66 22.12 4.84
CA GLY A 167 -9.04 22.49 6.21
C GLY A 167 -10.55 22.42 6.47
N HIS A 168 -11.35 22.52 5.41
CA HIS A 168 -12.81 22.43 5.47
C HIS A 168 -13.38 21.01 5.33
N ILE A 169 -12.55 20.04 4.91
CA ILE A 169 -12.94 18.64 4.65
C ILE A 169 -12.55 17.74 5.83
N VAL A 170 -11.40 17.99 6.44
CA VAL A 170 -10.87 17.15 7.52
C VAL A 170 -10.73 17.98 8.79
N ASP A 171 -11.70 17.84 9.70
CA ASP A 171 -11.58 18.33 11.06
C ASP A 171 -10.34 17.67 11.71
N ILE A 172 -9.46 18.48 12.30
CA ILE A 172 -8.22 18.03 12.97
C ILE A 172 -8.52 16.92 13.98
N LYS A 173 -9.71 16.92 14.61
CA LYS A 173 -10.15 15.84 15.50
C LYS A 173 -10.28 14.49 14.79
N ASN A 174 -10.83 14.47 13.59
CA ASN A 174 -10.97 13.24 12.80
C ASN A 174 -9.61 12.73 12.31
N PHE A 175 -8.65 13.62 12.10
CA PHE A 175 -7.28 13.24 11.76
C PHE A 175 -6.60 12.43 12.88
N TYR A 176 -6.76 12.84 14.14
CA TYR A 176 -6.26 12.06 15.29
C TYR A 176 -6.94 10.70 15.43
N ASN A 177 -8.25 10.62 15.15
CA ASN A 177 -8.98 9.33 15.17
C ASN A 177 -8.44 8.36 14.11
N ILE A 178 -8.18 8.86 12.89
CA ILE A 178 -7.56 8.05 11.82
C ILE A 178 -6.15 7.61 12.24
N GLY A 179 -5.36 8.52 12.81
CA GLY A 179 -4.03 8.20 13.34
C GLY A 179 -4.07 7.11 14.40
N ALA A 180 -5.02 7.17 15.34
CA ALA A 180 -5.19 6.16 16.39
C ALA A 180 -5.52 4.77 15.81
N VAL A 181 -6.42 4.69 14.81
CA VAL A 181 -6.75 3.43 14.13
C VAL A 181 -5.52 2.84 13.43
N LEU A 182 -4.72 3.68 12.77
CA LEU A 182 -3.49 3.23 12.11
C LEU A 182 -2.46 2.70 13.12
N VAL A 183 -2.30 3.35 14.27
CA VAL A 183 -1.40 2.87 15.34
C VAL A 183 -1.85 1.51 15.86
N VAL A 184 -3.14 1.31 16.09
CA VAL A 184 -3.70 0.02 16.51
C VAL A 184 -3.41 -1.06 15.45
N LEU A 185 -3.60 -0.75 14.17
CA LEU A 185 -3.35 -1.69 13.08
C LEU A 185 -1.86 -2.09 13.00
N ILE A 186 -0.96 -1.12 13.16
CA ILE A 186 0.49 -1.37 13.24
C ILE A 186 0.82 -2.31 14.41
N LEU A 187 0.25 -2.06 15.59
CA LEU A 187 0.48 -2.90 16.77
C LEU A 187 -0.01 -4.34 16.56
N ILE A 188 -1.17 -4.53 15.92
CA ILE A 188 -1.68 -5.87 15.59
C ILE A 188 -0.71 -6.61 14.69
N VAL A 189 -0.27 -5.99 13.59
CA VAL A 189 0.67 -6.62 12.65
C VAL A 189 2.01 -6.94 13.33
N PHE A 190 2.51 -6.03 14.16
CA PHE A 190 3.77 -6.25 14.87
C PHE A 190 3.66 -7.40 15.88
N SER A 191 2.53 -7.51 16.59
CA SER A 191 2.27 -8.61 17.51
C SER A 191 2.21 -9.96 16.79
N GLU A 192 1.57 -10.03 15.62
CA GLU A 192 1.47 -11.26 14.83
C GLU A 192 2.84 -11.69 14.29
N LEU A 193 3.66 -10.73 13.83
CA LEU A 193 5.03 -11.01 13.41
C LEU A 193 5.87 -11.59 14.54
N PHE A 194 5.78 -11.01 15.74
CA PHE A 194 6.51 -11.49 16.91
C PHE A 194 6.07 -12.90 17.31
N ILE A 195 4.76 -13.14 17.40
CA ILE A 195 4.20 -14.47 17.73
C ILE A 195 4.61 -15.50 16.67
N THR A 196 4.58 -15.13 15.40
CA THR A 196 4.95 -16.02 14.29
C THR A 196 6.44 -16.38 14.34
N ALA A 197 7.32 -15.41 14.62
CA ALA A 197 8.75 -15.68 14.78
C ALA A 197 9.01 -16.67 15.92
N GLN A 198 8.40 -16.45 17.09
CA GLN A 198 8.56 -17.35 18.23
C GLN A 198 8.01 -18.76 17.96
N LYS A 199 6.87 -18.87 17.26
CA LYS A 199 6.34 -20.17 16.83
C LYS A 199 7.28 -20.88 15.85
N ALA A 200 7.89 -20.15 14.93
CA ALA A 200 8.84 -20.72 13.97
C ALA A 200 10.07 -21.30 14.69
N ASP A 201 10.62 -20.57 15.66
CA ASP A 201 11.76 -21.05 16.46
C ASP A 201 11.40 -22.29 17.27
N ASN A 202 10.25 -22.29 17.96
CA ASN A 202 9.76 -23.46 18.69
C ASN A 202 9.58 -24.70 17.79
N ILE A 203 9.12 -24.51 16.54
CA ILE A 203 8.98 -25.61 15.58
C ILE A 203 10.35 -26.17 15.18
N LEU A 204 11.36 -25.32 15.03
CA LEU A 204 12.72 -25.75 14.71
C LEU A 204 13.33 -26.54 15.88
N GLU A 205 13.17 -26.07 17.11
CA GLU A 205 13.63 -26.78 18.30
C GLU A 205 12.95 -28.15 18.45
N LEU A 206 11.61 -28.20 18.33
CA LEU A 206 10.85 -29.46 18.37
C LEU A 206 11.27 -30.43 17.27
N LYS A 207 11.55 -29.93 16.06
CA LYS A 207 12.06 -30.74 14.96
C LYS A 207 13.40 -31.37 15.33
N ASP A 208 14.32 -30.56 15.85
CA ASP A 208 15.68 -31.02 16.16
C ASP A 208 15.68 -31.99 17.35
N GLU A 209 14.84 -31.76 18.37
CA GLU A 209 14.60 -32.70 19.47
C GLU A 209 14.06 -34.04 18.96
N LEU A 210 13.05 -34.01 18.08
CA LEU A 210 12.46 -35.22 17.50
C LEU A 210 13.48 -36.00 16.66
N PHE A 211 14.34 -35.29 15.93
CA PHE A 211 15.39 -35.91 15.12
C PHE A 211 16.45 -36.57 16.00
N ALA A 212 16.91 -35.88 17.04
CA ALA A 212 17.88 -36.41 18.00
C ALA A 212 17.33 -37.63 18.76
N LYS A 213 16.10 -37.53 19.29
CA LYS A 213 15.44 -38.61 20.05
C LYS A 213 15.30 -39.90 19.25
N ASN A 214 15.04 -39.80 17.95
CA ASN A 214 14.80 -40.95 17.07
C ASN A 214 16.04 -41.36 16.25
N GLY A 215 17.21 -40.75 16.51
CA GLY A 215 18.44 -41.04 15.76
C GLY A 215 18.32 -40.78 14.25
N LEU A 216 17.47 -39.83 13.86
CA LEU A 216 17.26 -39.46 12.47
C LEU A 216 18.39 -38.57 11.96
N GLN A 217 18.56 -38.53 10.63
CA GLN A 217 19.54 -37.65 10.02
C GLN A 217 19.12 -36.18 10.15
N PRO A 218 20.07 -35.23 10.15
CA PRO A 218 19.80 -33.80 10.37
C PRO A 218 18.81 -33.18 9.38
N THR A 219 18.70 -33.73 8.17
CA THR A 219 17.83 -33.17 7.13
C THR A 219 16.69 -34.11 6.73
N MET A 220 15.52 -33.52 6.46
CA MET A 220 14.38 -34.24 5.89
C MET A 220 14.71 -34.94 4.56
N LEU A 221 15.61 -34.36 3.76
CA LEU A 221 16.01 -34.95 2.49
C LEU A 221 16.76 -36.27 2.66
N GLN A 222 17.68 -36.33 3.64
CA GLN A 222 18.40 -37.55 3.99
C GLN A 222 17.43 -38.59 4.54
N ASN A 223 16.54 -38.22 5.47
CA ASN A 223 15.56 -39.14 6.04
C ASN A 223 14.60 -39.70 4.97
N LYS A 224 14.12 -38.87 4.03
CA LYS A 224 13.30 -39.34 2.89
C LYS A 224 14.06 -40.29 1.98
N SER A 225 15.34 -40.02 1.72
CA SER A 225 16.18 -40.89 0.89
C SER A 225 16.45 -42.23 1.58
N MET A 226 16.72 -42.23 2.89
CA MET A 226 16.85 -43.44 3.69
C MET A 226 15.54 -44.24 3.72
N LEU A 227 14.41 -43.57 3.95
CA LEU A 227 13.09 -44.23 3.92
C LEU A 227 12.84 -44.90 2.57
N LYS A 228 13.11 -44.22 1.46
CA LYS A 228 12.96 -44.80 0.11
C LYS A 228 13.87 -46.01 -0.09
N LYS A 229 15.13 -45.93 0.35
CA LYS A 229 16.09 -47.04 0.28
C LYS A 229 15.61 -48.24 1.10
N TYR A 230 15.24 -48.02 2.36
CA TYR A 230 14.80 -49.10 3.24
C TYR A 230 13.46 -49.68 2.82
N ASN A 231 12.53 -48.89 2.30
CA ASN A 231 11.27 -49.40 1.77
C ASN A 231 11.50 -50.33 0.56
N LYS A 232 12.43 -49.96 -0.35
CA LYS A 232 12.81 -50.83 -1.47
C LYS A 232 13.39 -52.16 -0.98
N ILE A 233 14.29 -52.12 0.01
CA ILE A 233 14.85 -53.32 0.63
C ILE A 233 13.75 -54.16 1.29
N HIS A 234 12.84 -53.52 2.03
CA HIS A 234 11.74 -54.19 2.71
C HIS A 234 10.83 -54.92 1.72
N ILE A 235 10.40 -54.24 0.64
CA ILE A 235 9.56 -54.85 -0.41
C ILE A 235 10.27 -56.06 -1.04
N GLN A 236 11.56 -55.94 -1.37
CA GLN A 236 12.35 -57.05 -1.91
C GLN A 236 12.41 -58.24 -0.94
N GLN A 237 12.71 -57.98 0.33
CA GLN A 237 12.78 -59.03 1.36
C GLN A 237 11.42 -59.69 1.60
N THR A 238 10.33 -58.92 1.59
CA THR A 238 8.97 -59.45 1.71
C THR A 238 8.62 -60.35 0.53
N ASN A 239 8.98 -59.97 -0.70
CA ASN A 239 8.76 -60.80 -1.89
C ASN A 239 9.57 -62.10 -1.83
N ILE A 240 10.85 -62.03 -1.44
CA ILE A 240 11.70 -63.21 -1.23
C ILE A 240 11.04 -64.16 -0.23
N ARG A 241 10.65 -63.66 0.95
CA ARG A 241 9.98 -64.47 1.99
C ARG A 241 8.67 -65.08 1.48
N LYS A 242 7.88 -64.33 0.72
CA LYS A 242 6.63 -64.80 0.12
C LYS A 242 6.87 -65.95 -0.86
N TYR A 243 7.86 -65.86 -1.73
CA TYR A 243 8.18 -66.92 -2.68
C TYR A 243 8.75 -68.15 -1.99
N ILE A 244 9.71 -67.98 -1.07
CA ILE A 244 10.23 -69.09 -0.25
C ILE A 244 9.09 -69.80 0.48
N SER A 245 8.20 -69.05 1.15
CA SER A 245 7.03 -69.61 1.82
C SER A 245 6.11 -70.35 0.85
N SER A 246 5.92 -69.82 -0.37
CA SER A 246 5.10 -70.46 -1.40
C SER A 246 5.65 -71.82 -1.82
N PHE A 247 6.98 -71.95 -1.92
CA PHE A 247 7.67 -73.20 -2.23
C PHE A 247 7.65 -74.20 -1.08
N LEU A 248 8.01 -73.75 0.13
CA LEU A 248 8.07 -74.62 1.31
C LEU A 248 6.69 -75.13 1.74
N SER A 249 5.60 -74.48 1.33
CA SER A 249 4.23 -74.92 1.58
C SER A 249 3.63 -75.80 0.49
N LEU A 250 4.41 -76.21 -0.53
CA LEU A 250 3.93 -77.15 -1.54
C LEU A 250 3.85 -78.57 -0.96
N LYS A 251 2.75 -79.27 -1.25
CA LYS A 251 2.61 -80.69 -0.94
C LYS A 251 3.31 -81.50 -2.02
N LEU A 252 4.48 -82.05 -1.69
CA LEU A 252 5.27 -82.90 -2.56
C LEU A 252 4.87 -84.37 -2.42
N LYS A 253 5.02 -85.15 -3.50
CA LYS A 253 4.84 -86.61 -3.44
C LYS A 253 6.03 -87.28 -2.76
N GLN A 254 5.88 -88.55 -2.38
CA GLN A 254 6.85 -89.28 -1.55
C GLN A 254 8.26 -89.41 -2.18
N SER A 255 8.39 -89.30 -3.51
CA SER A 255 9.68 -89.30 -4.21
C SER A 255 10.24 -87.90 -4.48
N GLU A 256 9.48 -86.84 -4.24
CA GLU A 256 9.79 -85.48 -4.64
C GLU A 256 10.34 -84.68 -3.45
N HIS A 257 11.43 -83.95 -3.68
CA HIS A 257 12.02 -83.07 -2.67
C HIS A 257 12.62 -81.83 -3.30
N ILE A 258 12.76 -80.76 -2.52
CA ILE A 258 13.48 -79.55 -2.93
C ILE A 258 14.97 -79.82 -2.74
N GLU A 259 15.74 -79.74 -3.81
CA GLU A 259 17.19 -79.95 -3.79
C GLU A 259 17.92 -78.64 -3.52
N LEU A 260 17.45 -77.54 -4.09
CA LEU A 260 18.10 -76.24 -3.98
C LEU A 260 17.08 -75.10 -3.94
N ILE A 261 17.32 -74.13 -3.05
CA ILE A 261 16.75 -72.79 -3.14
C ILE A 261 17.93 -71.83 -3.08
N SER A 262 18.18 -71.11 -4.19
CA SER A 262 19.30 -70.17 -4.29
C SER A 262 18.80 -68.81 -4.77
N LEU A 263 19.36 -67.75 -4.20
CA LEU A 263 19.14 -66.38 -4.65
C LEU A 263 20.41 -65.90 -5.35
N ARG A 264 20.33 -65.70 -6.67
CA ARG A 264 21.42 -65.14 -7.47
C ARG A 264 20.99 -63.79 -8.02
N GLU A 265 21.55 -62.72 -7.48
CA GLU A 265 21.22 -61.33 -7.82
C GLU A 265 19.71 -61.02 -7.71
N LYS A 266 18.98 -61.07 -8.84
CA LYS A 266 17.55 -60.79 -8.94
C LYS A 266 16.74 -62.01 -9.40
N VAL A 267 17.35 -63.18 -9.41
CA VAL A 267 16.69 -64.42 -9.82
C VAL A 267 16.73 -65.40 -8.66
N MET A 268 15.55 -65.84 -8.23
CA MET A 268 15.41 -66.96 -7.33
C MET A 268 15.33 -68.25 -8.15
N VAL A 269 16.22 -69.19 -7.83
CA VAL A 269 16.34 -70.49 -8.46
C VAL A 269 15.87 -71.56 -7.49
N VAL A 270 14.97 -72.43 -7.94
CA VAL A 270 14.48 -73.57 -7.15
C VAL A 270 14.53 -74.84 -7.96
N ASP A 271 15.21 -75.86 -7.42
CA ASP A 271 15.34 -77.18 -8.03
C ASP A 271 14.54 -78.22 -7.26
N PHE A 272 13.70 -78.97 -7.97
CA PHE A 272 12.96 -80.11 -7.43
C PHE A 272 13.48 -81.41 -8.03
N SER A 273 13.91 -82.33 -7.17
CA SER A 273 14.47 -83.64 -7.55
C SER A 273 13.50 -84.78 -7.28
N GLY A 274 13.72 -85.91 -7.98
CA GLY A 274 12.88 -87.11 -7.87
C GLY A 274 11.56 -87.03 -8.65
N THR A 275 11.55 -86.26 -9.73
CA THR A 275 10.37 -85.96 -10.56
C THR A 275 10.42 -86.68 -11.91
N ASN A 276 9.26 -87.14 -12.42
CA ASN A 276 9.11 -87.65 -13.80
C ASN A 276 8.47 -86.56 -14.68
N LYS A 277 8.79 -86.50 -15.99
CA LYS A 277 8.37 -85.45 -16.94
C LYS A 277 6.84 -85.25 -17.03
N ASN A 278 6.03 -86.25 -16.67
CA ASN A 278 4.57 -86.12 -16.63
C ASN A 278 4.00 -85.74 -15.24
N ALA A 279 4.83 -85.71 -14.19
CA ALA A 279 4.39 -85.58 -12.80
C ALA A 279 4.44 -84.14 -12.24
N PHE A 280 5.13 -83.19 -12.88
CA PHE A 280 5.35 -81.84 -12.34
C PHE A 280 4.24 -80.80 -12.64
N SER A 281 3.19 -81.20 -13.35
CA SER A 281 2.03 -80.32 -13.64
C SER A 281 1.35 -79.82 -12.37
N HIS A 282 1.36 -80.61 -11.30
CA HIS A 282 0.76 -80.22 -10.02
C HIS A 282 1.59 -79.14 -9.29
N ILE A 283 2.93 -79.20 -9.34
CA ILE A 283 3.84 -78.18 -8.77
C ILE A 283 3.67 -76.86 -9.51
N THR A 284 3.73 -76.90 -10.85
CA THR A 284 3.59 -75.71 -11.69
C THR A 284 2.19 -75.08 -11.60
N SER A 285 1.13 -75.89 -11.49
CA SER A 285 -0.24 -75.39 -11.29
C SER A 285 -0.44 -74.77 -9.90
N ALA A 286 0.13 -75.37 -8.85
CA ALA A 286 0.07 -74.83 -7.50
C ALA A 286 0.81 -73.48 -7.38
N LEU A 287 1.93 -73.32 -8.09
CA LEU A 287 2.66 -72.05 -8.14
C LEU A 287 1.93 -70.98 -8.95
N LYS A 288 1.32 -71.34 -10.09
CA LYS A 288 0.46 -70.43 -10.86
C LYS A 288 -0.76 -69.98 -10.05
N ALA A 289 -1.39 -70.87 -9.29
CA ALA A 289 -2.51 -70.53 -8.39
C ALA A 289 -2.10 -69.54 -7.28
N LYS A 290 -0.82 -69.54 -6.89
CA LYS A 290 -0.24 -68.56 -5.95
C LYS A 290 0.27 -67.28 -6.64
N ASN A 291 -0.05 -67.07 -7.92
CA ASN A 291 0.40 -65.94 -8.76
C ASN A 291 1.93 -65.80 -8.82
N VAL A 292 2.66 -66.92 -8.81
CA VAL A 292 4.11 -66.93 -8.98
C VAL A 292 4.43 -67.01 -10.47
N MET A 293 5.11 -66.00 -11.00
CA MET A 293 5.61 -66.00 -12.37
C MET A 293 7.00 -66.65 -12.40
N PHE A 294 7.15 -67.73 -13.18
CA PHE A 294 8.40 -68.48 -13.26
C PHE A 294 8.67 -68.99 -14.68
N LYS A 295 9.95 -69.18 -15.00
CA LYS A 295 10.40 -70.01 -16.13
C LYS A 295 10.74 -71.39 -15.59
N SER A 296 10.41 -72.44 -16.34
CA SER A 296 10.68 -73.82 -15.94
C SER A 296 11.45 -74.55 -17.02
N THR A 297 12.54 -75.21 -16.65
CA THR A 297 13.27 -76.16 -17.49
C THR A 297 13.34 -77.51 -16.77
N TYR A 298 13.33 -78.60 -17.53
CA TYR A 298 13.39 -79.95 -16.96
C TYR A 298 14.50 -80.73 -17.65
N ASN A 299 15.50 -81.15 -16.87
CA ASN A 299 16.64 -81.93 -17.34
C ASN A 299 16.96 -83.03 -16.33
N ASN A 300 17.19 -84.26 -16.81
CA ASN A 300 17.70 -85.39 -16.02
C ASN A 300 16.98 -85.66 -14.67
N GLY A 301 15.65 -85.53 -14.61
CA GLY A 301 14.89 -85.81 -13.37
C GLY A 301 14.73 -84.62 -12.41
N VAL A 302 15.29 -83.47 -12.78
CA VAL A 302 15.26 -82.22 -12.01
C VAL A 302 14.39 -81.18 -12.72
N LEU A 303 13.43 -80.61 -12.00
CA LEU A 303 12.69 -79.43 -12.43
C LEU A 303 13.36 -78.18 -11.88
N HIS A 304 13.88 -77.35 -12.79
CA HIS A 304 14.53 -76.09 -12.49
C HIS A 304 13.55 -74.93 -12.71
N LEU A 305 13.35 -74.10 -11.69
CA LEU A 305 12.48 -72.93 -11.74
C LEU A 305 13.28 -71.65 -11.52
N GLU A 306 13.11 -70.68 -12.42
CA GLU A 306 13.67 -69.34 -12.31
C GLU A 306 12.56 -68.30 -12.11
N ILE A 307 12.66 -67.50 -11.05
CA ILE A 307 11.73 -66.40 -10.75
C ILE A 307 12.49 -65.09 -10.72
N ALA A 308 12.03 -64.11 -11.49
CA ALA A 308 12.51 -62.74 -11.41
C ALA A 308 11.89 -62.00 -10.21
N LEU A 309 12.72 -61.32 -9.43
CA LEU A 309 12.37 -60.58 -8.20
C LEU A 309 12.22 -59.08 -8.40
#